data_AF-A0A486SZC7-F1
#
_entry.id   AF-A0A486SZC7-F1
#
_cell.length_a   1.000
_cell.length_b   1.000
_cell.length_c   1.000
_cell.angle_alpha   90.00
_cell.angle_beta   90.00
_cell.angle_gamma   90.00
#
_symmetry.space_group_name_H-M   'P 1'
#
loop_
_entity.id
_entity.type
_entity.pdbx_description
1 polymer ?
#
loop_
_entity_poly.entity_id
_entity_poly.type
_entity_poly.pdbx_seq_one_letter_code
_entity_poly.pdbx_strand_id
1 'polypeptide(L)'
;MDETYVKVNGRWAYLYRAVDSRGRTVDFYLSSRRNSKAAYRFLGKILNNVKKWQIPRFINTDKAPAYGRALALLKREGRCPSDVEHRY
;
A
#
# COMPACT_ATOMS: atom_id res chain seq x y z
N MET A 1 -5.85 1.64 -3.38
CA MET A 1 -4.65 0.83 -3.61
C MET A 1 -5.10 -0.52 -4.11
N ASP A 2 -4.39 -1.07 -5.08
CA ASP A 2 -4.72 -2.36 -5.65
C ASP A 2 -3.44 -3.15 -5.95
N GLU A 3 -3.59 -4.46 -6.05
CA GLU A 3 -2.59 -5.33 -6.64
C GLU A 3 -3.11 -5.99 -7.91
N THR A 4 -2.24 -6.05 -8.92
CA THR A 4 -2.48 -6.82 -10.15
C THR A 4 -1.26 -7.64 -10.50
N TYR A 5 -1.42 -8.60 -11.41
CA TYR A 5 -0.34 -9.49 -11.85
C TYR A 5 0.19 -9.02 -13.20
N VAL A 6 1.50 -8.83 -13.29
CA VAL A 6 2.18 -8.34 -14.49
C VAL A 6 3.36 -9.25 -14.84
N LYS A 7 3.64 -9.40 -16.14
CA LYS A 7 4.78 -10.19 -16.62
C LYS A 7 5.95 -9.26 -16.90
N VAL A 8 7.05 -9.44 -16.17
CA VAL A 8 8.30 -8.67 -16.27
C VAL A 8 9.41 -9.63 -16.70
N ASN A 9 9.99 -9.40 -17.88
CA ASN A 9 11.06 -10.22 -18.43
C ASN A 9 10.75 -11.73 -18.40
N GLY A 10 9.54 -12.10 -18.82
CA GLY A 10 9.07 -13.49 -18.86
C GLY A 10 8.61 -14.05 -17.51
N ARG A 11 8.88 -13.37 -16.38
CA ARG A 11 8.48 -13.80 -15.04
C ARG A 11 7.29 -13.00 -14.55
N TRP A 12 6.37 -13.67 -13.87
CA TRP A 12 5.25 -12.98 -13.29
C TRP A 12 5.57 -12.35 -11.93
N ALA A 13 4.99 -11.19 -11.67
CA ALA A 13 5.11 -10.46 -10.42
C ALA A 13 3.80 -9.75 -10.05
N TYR A 14 3.62 -9.48 -8.77
CA TYR A 14 2.55 -8.65 -8.25
C TYR A 14 2.98 -7.19 -8.27
N LEU A 15 2.21 -6.36 -8.98
CA LEU A 15 2.33 -4.91 -8.98
C LEU A 15 1.35 -4.35 -7.97
N TYR A 16 1.88 -3.76 -6.91
CA TYR A 16 1.16 -2.94 -5.95
C TYR A 16 1.12 -1.51 -6.49
N ARG A 17 -0.05 -0.87 -6.49
CA ARG A 17 -0.21 0.50 -6.97
C ARG A 17 -1.09 1.33 -6.04
N ALA A 18 -0.72 2.59 -5.89
CA ALA A 18 -1.46 3.60 -5.15
C ALA A 18 -1.78 4.76 -6.09
N VAL A 19 -3.04 5.15 -6.09
CA VAL A 19 -3.54 6.32 -6.79
C VAL A 19 -4.25 7.22 -5.80
N ASP A 20 -4.20 8.53 -6.04
CA ASP A 20 -4.97 9.49 -5.27
C ASP A 20 -6.42 9.59 -5.79
N SER A 21 -7.23 10.41 -5.12
CA SER A 21 -8.64 10.63 -5.50
C SER A 21 -8.85 11.28 -6.86
N ARG A 22 -7.80 11.83 -7.48
CA ARG A 22 -7.82 12.40 -8.84
C ARG A 22 -7.32 11.39 -9.88
N GLY A 23 -7.09 10.14 -9.49
CA GLY A 23 -6.57 9.09 -10.36
C GLY A 23 -5.08 9.22 -10.67
N ARG A 24 -4.35 10.11 -9.99
CA ARG A 24 -2.91 10.27 -10.20
C ARG A 24 -2.15 9.20 -9.44
N THR A 25 -1.19 8.57 -10.10
CA THR A 25 -0.32 7.58 -9.45
C THR A 25 0.50 8.25 -8.35
N VAL A 26 0.36 7.75 -7.14
CA VAL A 26 1.18 8.14 -5.98
C VAL A 26 2.47 7.35 -6.00
N ASP A 27 2.35 6.02 -6.10
CA ASP A 27 3.51 5.14 -6.12
C ASP A 27 3.17 3.72 -6.60
N PHE A 28 4.20 2.94 -6.91
CA PHE A 28 4.12 1.52 -7.21
C PHE A 28 5.24 0.71 -6.53
N TYR A 29 5.01 -0.60 -6.40
CA TYR A 29 5.97 -1.55 -5.86
C TYR A 29 5.77 -2.93 -6.48
N LEU A 30 6.85 -3.53 -6.98
CA LEU A 30 6.85 -4.88 -7.53
C LEU A 30 7.29 -5.90 -6.48
N SER A 31 6.57 -7.01 -6.40
CA SER A 31 6.88 -8.11 -5.50
C SER A 31 6.67 -9.44 -6.20
N SER A 32 7.54 -10.41 -5.95
CA SER A 32 7.31 -11.81 -6.38
C SER A 32 6.23 -12.52 -5.57
N ARG A 33 5.75 -11.91 -4.47
CA ARG A 33 4.76 -12.50 -3.55
C ARG A 33 3.64 -11.52 -3.23
N ARG A 34 2.40 -12.02 -3.19
CA ARG A 34 1.22 -11.30 -2.66
C ARG A 34 1.02 -11.67 -1.19
N ASN A 35 1.57 -10.88 -0.28
CA ASN A 35 1.45 -11.12 1.16
C ASN A 35 1.55 -9.83 1.99
N SER A 36 1.27 -9.94 3.29
CA SER A 36 1.32 -8.79 4.21
C SER A 36 2.70 -8.13 4.28
N LYS A 37 3.79 -8.87 4.07
CA LYS A 37 5.15 -8.31 4.05
C LYS A 37 5.37 -7.39 2.85
N ALA A 38 4.86 -7.77 1.68
CA ALA A 38 4.89 -6.94 0.49
C ALA A 38 3.99 -5.71 0.64
N ALA A 39 2.77 -5.87 1.14
CA ALA A 39 1.87 -4.76 1.45
C ALA A 39 2.48 -3.77 2.46
N TYR A 40 3.10 -4.28 3.53
CA TYR A 40 3.80 -3.47 4.53
C TYR A 40 4.96 -2.67 3.92
N ARG A 41 5.79 -3.29 3.07
CA ARG A 41 6.88 -2.61 2.38
C ARG A 41 6.36 -1.50 1.47
N PHE A 42 5.29 -1.78 0.73
CA PHE A 42 4.68 -0.80 -0.16
C PHE A 42 4.07 0.38 0.60
N LEU A 43 3.24 0.11 1.60
CA LEU A 43 2.65 1.15 2.45
C LEU A 43 3.72 1.96 3.18
N GLY A 44 4.73 1.28 3.74
CA GLY A 44 5.85 1.94 4.42
C GLY A 44 6.68 2.83 3.48
N LYS A 45 6.85 2.43 2.21
CA LYS A 45 7.50 3.26 1.19
C LYS A 45 6.71 4.54 0.95
N ILE A 46 5.40 4.44 0.74
CA ILE A 46 4.54 5.62 0.54
C ILE A 46 4.60 6.55 1.74
N LEU A 47 4.35 6.02 2.95
CA LEU A 47 4.28 6.81 4.18
C LEU A 47 5.61 7.49 4.53
N ASN A 48 6.74 6.89 4.18
CA ASN A 48 8.06 7.50 4.37
C ASN A 48 8.35 8.63 3.36
N ASN A 49 7.73 8.59 2.18
CA ASN A 49 8.02 9.54 1.09
C ASN A 49 7.05 10.73 1.03
N VAL A 50 5.92 10.66 1.73
CA VAL A 50 4.94 11.76 1.81
C VAL A 50 5.14 12.58 3.09
N LYS A 51 4.80 13.87 3.03
CA LYS A 51 4.76 14.71 4.24
C LYS A 51 3.56 14.31 5.10
N LYS A 52 3.63 14.53 6.41
CA LYS A 52 2.56 14.15 7.35
C LYS A 52 1.18 14.68 6.94
N TRP A 53 1.10 15.93 6.45
CA TRP A 53 -0.15 16.55 5.99
C TRP A 53 -0.67 16.03 4.65
N GLN A 54 0.10 15.18 3.95
CA GLN A 54 -0.31 14.51 2.72
C GLN A 54 -0.82 13.09 2.98
N ILE A 55 -0.68 12.58 4.21
CA ILE A 55 -1.22 11.27 4.58
C ILE A 55 -2.75 11.38 4.56
N PRO A 56 -3.46 10.55 3.78
CA PRO A 56 -4.90 10.64 3.68
C PRO A 56 -5.57 10.09 4.95
N ARG A 57 -6.74 10.64 5.30
CA ARG A 57 -7.57 10.08 6.37
C ARG A 57 -8.10 8.68 6.05
N PHE A 58 -8.28 8.37 4.77
CA PHE A 58 -8.81 7.09 4.29
C PHE A 58 -7.83 6.43 3.32
N ILE A 59 -7.52 5.15 3.58
CA ILE A 59 -6.83 4.28 2.62
C ILE A 59 -7.85 3.24 2.17
N ASN A 60 -8.23 3.31 0.88
CA ASN A 60 -9.06 2.28 0.25
C ASN A 60 -8.14 1.21 -0.35
N THR A 61 -8.41 -0.06 -0.09
CA THR A 61 -7.70 -1.18 -0.73
C THR A 61 -8.68 -2.18 -1.30
N ASP A 62 -8.20 -3.14 -2.09
CA ASP A 62 -8.99 -4.33 -2.37
C ASP A 62 -9.28 -5.12 -1.06
N LYS A 63 -10.17 -6.11 -1.13
CA LYS A 63 -10.54 -6.97 0.00
C LYS A 63 -9.42 -7.92 0.45
N ALA A 64 -8.16 -7.70 0.08
CA ALA A 64 -7.05 -8.56 0.50
C ALA A 64 -6.73 -8.35 2.00
N PRO A 65 -6.70 -9.43 2.82
CA PRO A 65 -6.33 -9.34 4.24
C PRO A 65 -4.91 -8.84 4.51
N ALA A 66 -4.06 -8.80 3.47
CA ALA A 66 -2.67 -8.38 3.56
C ALA A 66 -2.52 -6.92 4.01
N TYR A 67 -3.38 -6.03 3.50
CA TYR A 67 -3.33 -4.59 3.81
C TYR A 67 -3.75 -4.28 5.24
N GLY A 68 -4.81 -4.90 5.74
CA GLY A 68 -5.26 -4.68 7.12
C GLY A 68 -4.17 -5.04 8.14
N ARG A 69 -3.50 -6.18 7.96
CA ARG A 69 -2.36 -6.58 8.80
C ARG A 69 -1.17 -5.63 8.68
N ALA A 70 -0.85 -5.18 7.47
CA ALA A 70 0.24 -4.26 7.23
C ALA A 70 0.00 -2.87 7.87
N LEU A 71 -1.21 -2.32 7.74
CA LEU A 71 -1.59 -1.05 8.35
C LEU A 71 -1.59 -1.12 9.88
N ALA A 72 -2.12 -2.20 10.47
CA ALA A 72 -2.08 -2.40 11.91
C ALA A 72 -0.63 -2.39 12.45
N LEU A 73 0.30 -3.04 11.74
CA LEU A 73 1.71 -3.05 12.11
C LEU A 73 2.34 -1.65 12.00
N LEU A 74 2.09 -0.94 10.89
CA LEU A 74 2.63 0.41 10.69
C LEU A 74 2.10 1.41 11.72
N LYS A 75 0.84 1.28 12.13
CA LYS A 75 0.26 2.08 13.22
C LYS A 75 0.93 1.78 14.55
N ARG A 76 1.14 0.50 14.87
CA ARG A 76 1.85 0.08 16.09
C ARG A 76 3.29 0.61 16.15
N GLU A 77 3.95 0.72 15.02
CA GLU A 77 5.31 1.27 14.90
C GLU A 77 5.34 2.81 14.84
N GLY A 78 4.21 3.51 14.90
CA GLY A 78 4.13 4.97 14.78
C GLY A 78 4.44 5.52 13.39
N ARG A 79 4.50 4.64 12.38
CA ARG A 79 4.80 4.98 10.98
C ARG A 79 3.56 5.35 10.17
N CYS A 80 2.39 4.95 10.64
CA CYS A 80 1.09 5.35 10.11
C CYS A 80 0.30 6.03 11.25
N PRO A 81 -0.29 7.22 11.04
CA PRO A 81 -1.15 7.84 12.03
C PRO A 81 -2.32 6.92 12.44
N SER A 82 -2.66 6.93 13.72
CA SER A 82 -3.67 6.02 14.30
C SER A 82 -5.07 6.29 13.76
N ASP A 83 -5.35 7.53 13.38
CA ASP A 83 -6.62 8.04 12.83
C ASP A 83 -6.82 7.76 11.33
N VAL A 84 -5.83 7.20 10.64
CA VAL A 84 -6.00 6.72 9.26
C VAL A 84 -6.93 5.52 9.24
N GLU A 85 -8.07 5.63 8.58
CA GLU A 85 -9.04 4.55 8.43
C GLU A 85 -8.74 3.70 7.19
N HIS A 86 -8.88 2.38 7.35
CA HIS A 86 -8.76 1.41 6.26
C HIS A 86 -10.16 1.00 5.80
N ARG A 87 -10.42 1.11 4.50
CA ARG A 87 -11.68 0.69 3.86
C ARG A 87 -11.41 -0.28 2.71
N TYR A 88 -12.39 -1.14 2.44
CA TYR A 88 -12.39 -2.11 1.34
C TYR A 88 -13.37 -1.71 0.23
#